data_AF-A0ABD2MT34-F1
#
_entry.id   AF-A0ABD2MT34-F1
#
_cell.length_a   1.000
_cell.length_b   1.000
_cell.length_c   1.000
_cell.angle_alpha   90.00
_cell.angle_beta   90.00
_cell.angle_gamma   90.00
#
_symmetry.space_group_name_H-M   'P 1'
#
loop_
_entity.id
_entity.type
_entity.pdbx_description
1 polymer ?
#
loop_
_entity_poly.entity_id
_entity_poly.type
_entity_poly.pdbx_seq_one_letter_code
_entity_poly.pdbx_strand_id
1 'polypeptide(L)'
;MIVRNTETEETYTYKVCSSQRRDPFLWFFCGAHGEAECTKMPREITEIKEFLLTARRKDAKSVKIKKNPENTKFKVRCSRFLYTLVITDKEKAEKLKQSLPPGLQVKEVK
;
A
#
# COMPACT_ATOMS: atom_id res chain seq x y z
N MET A 1 -10.43 -34.19 27.80
CA MET A 1 -11.24 -33.35 26.89
C MET A 1 -11.29 -32.00 27.56
N ILE A 2 -10.59 -30.98 27.10
CA ILE A 2 -10.98 -30.11 25.98
C ILE A 2 -9.73 -29.69 25.18
N VAL A 3 -9.77 -30.04 23.90
CA VAL A 3 -9.27 -29.35 22.69
C VAL A 3 -7.94 -28.59 22.77
N ARG A 4 -6.95 -29.19 22.10
CA ARG A 4 -5.81 -28.52 21.47
C ARG A 4 -6.31 -27.42 20.54
N ASN A 5 -5.85 -26.19 20.70
CA ASN A 5 -5.76 -25.24 19.59
C ASN A 5 -4.34 -24.67 19.59
N THR A 6 -3.55 -25.25 18.69
CA THR A 6 -2.28 -24.73 18.23
C THR A 6 -2.58 -23.59 17.27
N GLU A 7 -2.50 -22.35 17.74
CA GLU A 7 -2.48 -21.17 16.87
C GLU A 7 -1.09 -21.06 16.25
N THR A 8 -0.87 -21.88 15.23
CA THR A 8 -0.01 -21.56 14.09
C THR A 8 -0.67 -20.40 13.36
N GLU A 9 -0.03 -19.24 13.20
CA GLU A 9 0.00 -18.41 11.97
C GLU A 9 1.19 -17.43 12.09
N GLU A 10 2.36 -17.75 11.54
CA GLU A 10 2.80 -17.47 10.17
C GLU A 10 3.83 -16.32 10.10
N THR A 11 5.09 -16.74 10.28
CA THR A 11 6.23 -16.41 9.41
C THR A 11 6.31 -14.99 8.85
N TYR A 12 6.90 -14.13 9.68
CA TYR A 12 7.59 -12.89 9.31
C TYR A 12 8.71 -13.19 8.29
N THR A 13 8.38 -13.32 7.00
CA THR A 13 9.36 -13.54 5.93
C THR A 13 9.72 -12.21 5.27
N TYR A 14 10.83 -11.65 5.73
CA TYR A 14 11.63 -10.71 4.96
C TYR A 14 12.14 -11.42 3.71
N LYS A 15 11.39 -11.34 2.59
CA LYS A 15 11.94 -11.64 1.27
C LYS A 15 12.79 -10.46 0.80
N VAL A 16 14.10 -10.57 1.01
CA VAL A 16 15.10 -9.83 0.23
C VAL A 16 14.97 -10.32 -1.22
N CYS A 17 14.40 -9.48 -2.09
CA CYS A 17 14.37 -9.72 -3.53
C CYS A 17 15.70 -9.23 -4.13
N SER A 18 16.67 -10.13 -4.12
CA SER A 18 17.92 -10.02 -4.85
C SER A 18 17.66 -10.09 -6.37
N SER A 19 18.38 -9.26 -7.13
CA SER A 19 18.46 -9.19 -8.61
C SER A 19 17.32 -8.45 -9.35
N GLN A 20 17.45 -7.16 -9.68
CA GLN A 20 18.30 -6.56 -10.74
C GLN A 20 17.63 -6.50 -12.12
N ARG A 21 17.08 -5.31 -12.44
CA ARG A 21 17.56 -4.47 -13.55
C ARG A 21 17.20 -3.00 -13.30
N ARG A 22 18.24 -2.19 -13.15
CA ARG A 22 18.25 -0.77 -13.48
C ARG A 22 18.51 -0.72 -14.98
N ASP A 23 17.53 -0.30 -15.78
CA ASP A 23 17.75 0.06 -17.18
C ASP A 23 18.17 1.55 -17.24
N PRO A 24 19.41 1.88 -17.66
CA PRO A 24 19.93 3.25 -17.66
C PRO A 24 19.54 4.10 -18.88
N PHE A 25 18.58 3.67 -19.73
CA PHE A 25 18.47 4.18 -21.10
C PHE A 25 17.11 4.79 -21.51
N LEU A 26 16.36 5.39 -20.58
CA LEU A 26 15.24 6.26 -20.96
C LEU A 26 15.19 7.51 -20.07
N TRP A 27 16.21 8.36 -20.24
CA TRP A 27 16.40 9.63 -19.55
C TRP A 27 16.26 10.83 -20.50
N PHE A 28 15.44 10.73 -21.55
CA PHE A 28 15.27 11.82 -22.52
C PHE A 28 13.88 11.74 -23.19
N PHE A 29 12.82 12.11 -22.46
CA PHE A 29 11.74 12.97 -22.95
C PHE A 29 10.67 13.18 -21.84
N CYS A 30 10.65 14.39 -21.29
CA CYS A 30 9.49 15.15 -20.80
C CYS A 30 8.55 14.56 -19.72
N GLY A 31 8.54 15.19 -18.54
CA GLY A 31 7.36 15.21 -17.65
C GLY A 31 7.64 15.05 -16.17
N ALA A 32 8.02 16.14 -15.50
CA ALA A 32 8.24 16.21 -14.07
C ALA A 32 7.07 15.64 -13.25
N HIS A 33 7.32 14.59 -12.46
CA HIS A 33 6.74 14.38 -11.13
C HIS A 33 7.66 13.42 -10.37
N GLY A 34 8.81 13.95 -9.91
CA GLY A 34 9.66 13.28 -8.94
C GLY A 34 8.93 13.14 -7.61
N GLU A 35 8.42 11.95 -7.30
CA GLU A 35 8.06 11.61 -5.94
C GLU A 35 9.31 11.09 -5.22
N ALA A 36 10.07 12.02 -4.65
CA ALA A 36 11.07 11.71 -3.63
C ALA A 36 10.36 11.15 -2.40
N GLU A 37 10.32 9.82 -2.26
CA GLU A 37 9.95 9.20 -0.99
C GLU A 37 11.12 9.35 -0.01
N CYS A 38 11.06 10.41 0.81
CA CYS A 38 11.86 10.53 2.01
C CYS A 38 11.59 9.31 2.91
N THR A 39 12.66 8.57 3.17
CA THR A 39 12.79 7.30 3.91
C THR A 39 12.37 7.46 5.38
N LYS A 40 11.06 7.55 5.62
CA LYS A 40 10.45 7.38 6.94
C LYS A 40 9.88 5.97 7.00
N MET A 41 10.25 5.20 8.03
CA MET A 41 9.87 3.78 8.17
C MET A 41 8.38 3.55 7.87
N PRO A 42 8.04 2.59 6.98
CA PRO A 42 6.65 2.32 6.64
C PRO A 42 5.89 1.74 7.84
N ARG A 43 4.59 2.02 7.90
CA ARG A 43 3.68 1.51 8.93
C ARG A 43 2.60 0.65 8.25
N GLU A 44 2.36 -0.52 8.81
CA GLU A 44 1.29 -1.39 8.35
C GLU A 44 0.00 -1.10 9.12
N ILE A 45 -1.13 -1.13 8.41
CA ILE A 45 -2.48 -1.06 8.98
C ILE A 45 -3.13 -2.41 8.70
N THR A 46 -3.57 -3.09 9.75
CA THR A 46 -4.29 -4.37 9.66
C THR A 46 -5.80 -4.15 9.51
N GLU A 47 -6.35 -3.08 10.08
CA GLU A 47 -7.78 -2.81 10.10
C GLU A 47 -8.27 -1.82 9.03
N ILE A 48 -9.38 -2.17 8.37
CA ILE A 48 -10.02 -1.31 7.36
C ILE A 48 -10.52 0.01 7.98
N LYS A 49 -10.98 -0.02 9.24
CA LYS A 49 -11.49 1.17 9.93
C LYS A 49 -10.41 2.24 10.10
N GLU A 50 -9.22 1.83 10.55
CA GLU A 50 -8.07 2.72 10.71
C GLU A 50 -7.61 3.28 9.36
N PHE A 51 -7.68 2.49 8.30
CA PHE A 51 -7.39 2.95 6.94
C PHE A 51 -8.34 4.07 6.49
N LEU A 52 -9.65 3.92 6.68
CA LEU A 52 -10.63 4.95 6.30
C LEU A 52 -10.44 6.25 7.10
N LEU A 53 -10.08 6.15 8.38
CA LEU A 53 -9.74 7.32 9.21
C LEU A 53 -8.48 8.02 8.67
N THR A 54 -7.46 7.26 8.28
CA THR A 54 -6.22 7.79 7.72
C THR A 54 -6.44 8.46 6.36
N ALA A 55 -7.27 7.87 5.50
CA ALA A 55 -7.57 8.41 4.16
C ALA A 55 -8.38 9.72 4.21
N ARG A 56 -9.21 9.92 5.25
CA ARG A 56 -9.97 11.15 5.46
C ARG A 56 -9.17 12.26 6.14
N ARG A 57 -8.00 11.94 6.69
CA ARG A 57 -7.20 12.88 7.46
C ARG A 57 -6.57 13.92 6.51
N LYS A 58 -6.56 15.18 6.93
CA LYS A 58 -6.07 16.34 6.13
C LYS A 58 -4.60 16.28 5.69
N ASP A 59 -3.83 15.34 6.22
CA ASP A 59 -2.42 15.12 5.90
C ASP A 59 -2.20 14.01 4.85
N ALA A 60 -3.26 13.29 4.47
CA ALA A 60 -3.22 12.34 3.36
C ALA A 60 -3.13 13.14 2.05
N LYS A 61 -2.08 12.90 1.28
CA LYS A 61 -1.81 13.61 0.02
C LYS A 61 -2.19 12.80 -1.21
N SER A 62 -1.81 11.53 -1.21
CA SER A 62 -2.03 10.63 -2.33
C SER A 62 -2.18 9.19 -1.86
N VAL A 63 -2.93 8.40 -2.63
CA VAL A 63 -3.08 6.96 -2.43
C VAL A 63 -2.55 6.26 -3.66
N LYS A 64 -1.57 5.37 -3.46
CA LYS A 64 -1.08 4.47 -4.50
C LYS A 64 -1.75 3.12 -4.31
N ILE A 65 -2.48 2.66 -5.32
CA ILE A 65 -3.09 1.33 -5.33
C ILE A 65 -2.18 0.43 -6.14
N LYS A 66 -1.55 -0.55 -5.48
CA LYS A 66 -0.73 -1.57 -6.14
C LYS A 66 -1.53 -2.87 -6.18
N LYS A 67 -1.90 -3.29 -7.38
CA LYS A 67 -2.60 -4.56 -7.62
C LYS A 67 -1.54 -5.64 -7.84
N ASN A 68 -1.51 -6.62 -6.95
CA ASN A 68 -0.77 -7.86 -7.13
C ASN A 68 -1.76 -8.97 -7.54
N PRO A 69 -1.29 -10.12 -8.05
CA PRO A 69 -2.18 -11.22 -8.45
C PRO A 69 -3.00 -11.79 -7.28
N GLU A 70 -2.38 -11.85 -6.10
CA GLU A 70 -2.94 -12.47 -4.89
C GLU A 70 -3.46 -11.45 -3.86
N ASN A 71 -2.96 -10.22 -3.88
CA ASN A 71 -3.34 -9.17 -2.94
C ASN A 71 -3.40 -7.79 -3.60
N THR A 72 -4.11 -6.86 -2.99
CA THR A 72 -4.10 -5.45 -3.36
C THR A 72 -3.58 -4.65 -2.18
N LYS A 73 -2.57 -3.82 -2.42
CA LYS A 73 -1.96 -2.97 -1.40
C LYS A 73 -2.38 -1.52 -1.61
N PHE A 74 -3.07 -0.97 -0.64
CA PHE A 74 -3.41 0.45 -0.59
C PHE A 74 -2.33 1.18 0.19
N LYS A 75 -1.54 2.01 -0.49
CA LYS A 75 -0.46 2.79 0.11
C LYS A 75 -0.90 4.25 0.23
N VAL A 76 -1.18 4.72 1.44
CA VAL A 76 -1.53 6.13 1.69
C VAL A 76 -0.26 6.90 2.03
N ARG A 77 0.00 7.97 1.28
CA ARG A 77 1.07 8.90 1.60
C ARG A 77 0.54 9.98 2.53
N CYS A 78 1.03 9.95 3.77
CA CYS A 78 0.82 11.01 4.74
C CYS A 78 2.06 11.92 4.83
N SER A 79 1.98 12.95 5.68
CA SER A 79 3.10 13.89 5.88
C SER A 79 4.38 13.24 6.41
N ARG A 80 4.25 12.23 7.28
CA ARG A 80 5.39 11.54 7.91
C ARG A 80 5.55 10.12 7.40
N PHE A 81 4.54 9.29 7.51
CA PHE A 81 4.66 7.87 7.20
C PHE A 81 3.92 7.51 5.91
N LEU A 82 4.31 6.38 5.33
CA LEU A 82 3.52 5.69 4.35
C LEU A 82 2.79 4.57 5.09
N TYR A 83 1.46 4.58 4.96
CA TYR A 83 0.61 3.55 5.55
C TYR A 83 0.22 2.55 4.48
N THR A 84 0.39 1.26 4.77
CA THR A 84 -0.01 0.18 3.86
C THR A 84 -1.11 -0.65 4.46
N LEU A 85 -2.22 -0.77 3.75
CA LEU A 85 -3.25 -1.79 3.99
C LEU A 85 -3.11 -2.89 2.94
N VAL A 86 -2.97 -4.13 3.38
CA VAL A 86 -2.93 -5.31 2.51
C VAL A 86 -4.31 -5.98 2.54
N ILE A 87 -4.87 -6.23 1.36
CA ILE A 87 -6.16 -6.90 1.22
C ILE A 87 -5.99 -8.08 0.27
N THR A 88 -6.43 -9.26 0.68
CA THR A 88 -6.45 -10.47 -0.15
C THR A 88 -7.71 -10.52 -1.03
N ASP A 89 -8.85 -10.11 -0.48
CA ASP A 89 -10.14 -10.12 -1.17
C ASP A 89 -10.28 -9.03 -2.23
N LYS A 90 -10.45 -9.42 -3.50
CA LYS A 90 -10.61 -8.50 -4.64
C LYS A 90 -11.89 -7.67 -4.55
N GLU A 91 -13.00 -8.28 -4.14
CA GLU A 91 -14.29 -7.59 -4.03
C GLU A 91 -14.28 -6.49 -2.96
N LYS A 92 -13.63 -6.74 -1.82
CA LYS A 92 -13.48 -5.73 -0.76
C LYS A 92 -12.59 -4.58 -1.23
N ALA A 93 -11.54 -4.89 -2.00
CA ALA A 93 -10.66 -3.87 -2.55
C ALA A 93 -11.40 -2.93 -3.52
N GLU A 94 -12.31 -3.43 -4.36
CA GLU A 94 -13.10 -2.57 -5.25
C GLU A 94 -14.06 -1.65 -4.49
N LYS A 95 -14.75 -2.18 -3.47
CA LYS A 95 -15.61 -1.37 -2.58
C LYS A 95 -14.82 -0.28 -1.86
N LEU A 96 -13.59 -0.59 -1.44
CA LEU A 96 -12.71 0.39 -0.80
C LEU A 96 -12.25 1.46 -1.78
N LYS A 97 -11.96 1.10 -3.03
CA LYS A 97 -11.63 2.07 -4.07
C LYS A 97 -12.76 3.08 -4.29
N GLN A 98 -14.01 2.64 -4.25
CA GLN A 98 -15.20 3.50 -4.37
C GLN A 98 -15.44 4.36 -3.11
N SER A 99 -15.06 3.85 -1.94
CA SER A 99 -15.23 4.53 -0.66
C SER A 99 -14.19 5.63 -0.39
N LEU A 100 -13.17 5.73 -1.24
CA LEU A 100 -12.17 6.79 -1.13
C LEU A 100 -12.77 8.15 -1.47
N PRO A 101 -12.44 9.21 -0.71
CA PRO A 101 -12.94 10.55 -1.01
C PRO A 101 -12.39 11.03 -2.36
N PRO A 102 -13.24 11.58 -3.26
CA PRO A 102 -12.86 11.97 -4.63
C PRO A 102 -11.87 13.14 -4.69
N GLY A 103 -11.60 13.82 -3.57
CA GLY A 103 -10.60 14.88 -3.47
C GLY A 103 -9.16 14.39 -3.25
N LEU A 104 -8.95 13.08 -3.08
CA LEU A 104 -7.63 12.51 -2.83
C LEU A 104 -7.02 11.96 -4.13
N GLN A 105 -5.75 12.29 -4.40
CA GLN A 105 -5.09 11.85 -5.63
C GLN A 105 -4.86 10.33 -5.61
N VAL A 106 -5.59 9.59 -6.42
CA VAL A 106 -5.43 8.14 -6.58
C VAL A 106 -4.52 7.85 -7.77
N LYS A 107 -3.40 7.15 -7.51
CA LYS A 107 -2.48 6.66 -8.54
C LYS A 107 -2.55 5.13 -8.58
N GLU A 108 -2.96 4.58 -9.70
CA GLU A 108 -2.95 3.12 -9.91
C GLU A 108 -1.59 2.69 -10.46
N VAL A 109 -0.90 1.81 -9.73
CA VAL A 109 0.36 1.21 -10.14
C VAL A 109 0.08 -0.26 -10.46
N LYS A 110 0.17 -0.62 -11.75
CA LYS A 110 0.14 -2.02 -12.20
C LYS A 110 1.43 -2.72 -11.80
#